data_AF-A0A1B0ZML1-F1
#
_entry.id   AF-A0A1B0ZML1-F1
#
_cell.length_a   1.000
_cell.length_b   1.000
_cell.length_c   1.000
_cell.angle_alpha   90.00
_cell.angle_beta   90.00
_cell.angle_gamma   90.00
#
_symmetry.space_group_name_H-M   'P 1'
#
loop_
_entity.id
_entity.type
_entity.pdbx_description
1 polymer ?
#
loop_
_entity_poly.entity_id
_entity_poly.type
_entity_poly.pdbx_seq_one_letter_code
_entity_poly.pdbx_strand_id
1 'polypeptide(L)'
;MPETTITPGPETLRAYRDALGCFATGVTVITTLTENGPLAITANSFTSVSMDPPLLLWCPARSSLRHDAFVSAQRFSIHVMAQDQLDLAIHFARSGDDFAPVDWQAAEDGTPHLDGVIARFDCAAHSAHHAGDHTIILGQVTGFTRQAGKGLVFKQGLYGGFLEQS
;
A
#
# COMPACT_ATOMS: atom_id res chain seq x y z
N MET A 1 -33.25 5.23 5.93
CA MET A 1 -33.33 4.90 4.49
C MET A 1 -33.44 3.39 4.39
N PRO A 2 -34.30 2.83 3.52
CA PRO A 2 -34.40 1.38 3.39
C PRO A 2 -33.08 0.80 2.86
N GLU A 3 -32.67 -0.33 3.41
CA GLU A 3 -31.55 -1.12 2.89
C GLU A 3 -31.88 -1.56 1.45
N THR A 4 -30.98 -1.27 0.52
CA THR A 4 -31.17 -1.58 -0.91
C THR A 4 -30.01 -2.43 -1.40
N THR A 5 -30.31 -3.63 -1.93
CA THR A 5 -29.33 -4.50 -2.54
C THR A 5 -29.04 -4.06 -3.96
N ILE A 6 -27.77 -3.77 -4.27
CA ILE A 6 -27.31 -3.38 -5.61
C ILE A 6 -26.33 -4.45 -6.12
N THR A 7 -26.59 -5.01 -7.31
CA THR A 7 -25.67 -5.94 -7.96
C THR A 7 -24.56 -5.18 -8.69
N PRO A 8 -23.26 -5.51 -8.50
CA PRO A 8 -22.16 -4.91 -9.25
C PRO A 8 -22.24 -5.17 -10.76
N GLY A 9 -22.00 -4.14 -11.57
CA GLY A 9 -21.98 -4.18 -13.04
C GLY A 9 -21.54 -2.84 -13.63
N PRO A 10 -21.45 -2.72 -14.97
CA PRO A 10 -20.96 -1.49 -15.63
C PRO A 10 -21.71 -0.22 -15.24
N GLU A 11 -23.03 -0.31 -15.06
CA GLU A 11 -23.89 0.83 -14.69
C GLU A 11 -23.82 1.16 -13.19
N THR A 12 -23.40 0.22 -12.35
CA THR A 12 -23.35 0.36 -10.87
C THR A 12 -21.92 0.49 -10.35
N LEU A 13 -20.91 0.61 -11.22
CA LEU A 13 -19.49 0.62 -10.85
C LEU A 13 -19.16 1.73 -9.84
N ARG A 14 -19.76 2.91 -10.01
CA ARG A 14 -19.55 4.03 -9.06
C ARG A 14 -20.09 3.69 -7.67
N ALA A 15 -21.32 3.18 -7.61
CA ALA A 15 -21.95 2.77 -6.35
C ALA A 15 -21.15 1.65 -5.67
N TYR A 16 -20.64 0.68 -6.44
CA TYR A 16 -19.79 -0.37 -5.91
C TYR A 16 -18.47 0.19 -5.33
N ARG A 17 -17.79 1.10 -6.04
CA ARG A 17 -16.58 1.77 -5.55
C ARG A 17 -16.85 2.58 -4.28
N ASP A 18 -17.97 3.30 -4.24
CA ASP A 18 -18.36 4.10 -3.09
C ASP A 18 -18.66 3.21 -1.87
N ALA A 19 -19.28 2.03 -2.08
CA ALA A 19 -19.50 1.02 -1.05
C ALA A 19 -18.18 0.42 -0.52
N LEU A 20 -17.22 0.09 -1.40
CA LEU A 20 -15.88 -0.37 -0.97
C LEU A 20 -15.17 0.70 -0.13
N GLY A 21 -15.31 1.97 -0.52
CA GLY A 21 -14.73 3.12 0.19
C GLY A 21 -15.30 3.38 1.58
N CYS A 22 -16.39 2.70 1.98
CA CYS A 22 -16.91 2.76 3.34
C CYS A 22 -15.97 2.08 4.36
N PHE A 23 -15.17 1.10 3.93
CA PHE A 23 -14.14 0.48 4.76
C PHE A 23 -12.93 1.41 4.84
N ALA A 24 -12.75 2.04 6.01
CA ALA A 24 -11.60 2.91 6.25
C ALA A 24 -10.31 2.08 6.29
N THR A 25 -9.25 2.63 5.70
CA THR A 25 -7.95 1.96 5.62
C THR A 25 -6.85 2.93 6.04
N GLY A 26 -5.73 2.39 6.52
CA GLY A 26 -4.48 3.14 6.51
C GLY A 26 -3.99 3.32 5.07
N VAL A 27 -3.11 4.28 4.86
CA VAL A 27 -2.40 4.46 3.59
C VAL A 27 -1.01 3.87 3.70
N THR A 28 -0.57 3.13 2.68
CA THR A 28 0.79 2.62 2.59
C THR A 28 1.49 3.06 1.32
N VAL A 29 2.82 3.12 1.36
CA VAL A 29 3.68 3.19 0.18
C VAL A 29 4.53 1.93 0.16
N ILE A 30 4.46 1.18 -0.94
CA ILE A 30 5.26 -0.02 -1.16
C ILE A 30 6.42 0.36 -2.07
N THR A 31 7.63 -0.06 -1.72
CA THR A 31 8.85 0.21 -2.49
C THR A 31 9.55 -1.09 -2.88
N THR A 32 10.25 -1.05 -4.00
CA THR A 32 11.16 -2.11 -4.47
C THR A 32 12.34 -1.47 -5.19
N LEU A 33 13.44 -2.20 -5.32
CA LEU A 33 14.51 -1.85 -6.25
C LEU A 33 14.27 -2.56 -7.59
N THR A 34 14.51 -1.86 -8.70
CA THR A 34 14.49 -2.40 -10.07
C THR A 34 15.82 -2.13 -10.76
N GLU A 35 16.04 -2.69 -11.94
CA GLU A 35 17.22 -2.41 -12.77
C GLU A 35 17.37 -0.93 -13.14
N ASN A 36 16.24 -0.20 -13.22
CA ASN A 36 16.20 1.22 -13.54
C ASN A 36 16.30 2.13 -12.30
N GLY A 37 16.42 1.54 -11.10
CA GLY A 37 16.46 2.26 -9.84
C GLY A 37 15.24 2.01 -8.95
N PRO A 38 15.04 2.84 -7.91
CA PRO A 38 13.99 2.65 -6.93
C PRO A 38 12.60 2.86 -7.54
N LEU A 39 11.62 2.08 -7.10
CA LEU A 39 10.23 2.17 -7.55
C LEU A 39 9.28 2.12 -6.36
N ALA A 40 8.21 2.91 -6.41
CA ALA A 40 7.21 3.03 -5.38
C ALA A 40 5.77 3.01 -5.91
N ILE A 41 4.84 2.57 -5.06
CA ILE A 41 3.41 2.63 -5.30
C ILE A 41 2.65 2.87 -4.01
N THR A 42 1.78 3.88 -4.01
CA THR A 42 0.81 4.07 -2.93
C THR A 42 -0.31 3.06 -3.07
N ALA A 43 -0.65 2.38 -1.97
CA ALA A 43 -1.78 1.47 -1.91
C ALA A 43 -2.48 1.57 -0.55
N ASN A 44 -3.72 1.09 -0.51
CA ASN A 44 -4.48 0.94 0.72
C ASN A 44 -5.15 -0.44 0.83
N SER A 45 -4.73 -1.39 -0.03
CA SER A 45 -5.16 -2.79 -0.04
C SER A 45 -4.31 -3.69 0.88
N PHE A 46 -3.45 -3.08 1.71
CA PHE A 46 -2.62 -3.79 2.70
C PHE A 46 -3.47 -4.55 3.71
N THR A 47 -3.06 -5.76 4.08
CA THR A 47 -3.68 -6.55 5.15
C THR A 47 -2.66 -7.49 5.81
N SER A 48 -2.70 -7.60 7.13
CA SER A 48 -1.97 -8.63 7.89
C SER A 48 -2.63 -10.00 7.71
N VAL A 49 -1.85 -11.05 7.47
CA VAL A 49 -2.36 -12.38 7.10
C VAL A 49 -2.05 -13.43 8.15
N SER A 50 -0.80 -13.54 8.59
CA SER A 50 -0.34 -14.60 9.49
C SER A 50 0.71 -14.09 10.46
N MET A 51 0.73 -14.67 11.66
CA MET A 51 1.76 -14.42 12.67
C MET A 51 2.93 -15.42 12.56
N ASP A 52 2.67 -16.68 12.20
CA ASP A 52 3.68 -17.73 12.05
C ASP A 52 3.36 -18.65 10.86
N PRO A 53 4.10 -18.55 9.74
CA PRO A 53 5.12 -17.54 9.47
C PRO A 53 4.50 -16.13 9.39
N PRO A 54 5.27 -15.06 9.61
CA PRO A 54 4.76 -13.69 9.56
C PRO A 54 4.47 -13.29 8.12
N LEU A 55 3.19 -13.22 7.75
CA LEU A 55 2.74 -12.91 6.38
C LEU A 55 1.83 -11.67 6.36
N LEU A 56 1.96 -10.91 5.29
CA LEU A 56 1.07 -9.82 4.91
C LEU A 56 0.73 -9.92 3.42
N LEU A 57 -0.28 -9.17 2.98
CA LEU A 57 -0.62 -9.02 1.57
C LEU A 57 -0.91 -7.58 1.18
N TRP A 58 -0.85 -7.33 -0.12
CA TRP A 58 -1.38 -6.13 -0.78
C TRP A 58 -1.69 -6.44 -2.25
N CYS A 59 -2.45 -5.56 -2.90
CA CYS A 59 -2.97 -5.81 -4.24
C CYS A 59 -2.64 -4.66 -5.20
N PRO A 60 -1.58 -4.74 -6.05
CA PRO A 60 -1.40 -3.82 -7.17
C PRO A 60 -2.41 -4.09 -8.30
N ALA A 61 -2.92 -3.01 -8.89
CA ALA A 61 -3.74 -3.09 -10.10
C ALA A 61 -2.90 -3.56 -11.29
N ARG A 62 -3.43 -4.49 -12.09
CA ARG A 62 -2.78 -4.99 -13.31
C ARG A 62 -2.63 -3.94 -14.41
N SER A 63 -3.41 -2.87 -14.33
CA SER A 63 -3.30 -1.71 -15.23
C SER A 63 -2.19 -0.74 -14.85
N SER A 64 -1.57 -0.90 -13.67
CA SER A 64 -0.46 -0.06 -13.24
C SER A 64 0.79 -0.38 -14.07
N LEU A 65 1.48 0.65 -14.56
CA LEU A 65 2.80 0.51 -15.21
C LEU A 65 3.87 -0.10 -14.28
N ARG A 66 3.60 -0.13 -12.97
CA ARG A 66 4.49 -0.63 -11.92
C ARG A 66 4.18 -2.06 -11.53
N HIS A 67 3.09 -2.63 -12.04
CA HIS A 67 2.58 -3.94 -11.66
C HIS A 67 3.64 -5.04 -11.81
N ASP A 68 4.21 -5.18 -13.01
CA ASP A 68 5.10 -6.30 -13.32
C ASP A 68 6.41 -6.23 -12.52
N ALA A 69 6.90 -5.02 -12.25
CA ALA A 69 8.05 -4.81 -11.38
C ALA A 69 7.79 -5.33 -9.96
N PHE A 70 6.61 -5.04 -9.38
CA PHE A 70 6.27 -5.53 -8.04
C PHE A 70 5.94 -7.03 -8.01
N VAL A 71 5.31 -7.57 -9.05
CA VAL A 71 5.01 -9.01 -9.13
C VAL A 71 6.28 -9.84 -9.30
N SER A 72 7.31 -9.31 -9.97
CA SER A 72 8.60 -10.00 -10.17
C SER A 72 9.64 -9.68 -9.08
N ALA A 73 9.38 -8.71 -8.20
CA ALA A 73 10.29 -8.32 -7.13
C ALA A 73 10.52 -9.47 -6.14
N GLN A 74 11.78 -9.71 -5.78
CA GLN A 74 12.13 -10.68 -4.72
C GLN A 74 12.06 -10.06 -3.32
N ARG A 75 12.24 -8.73 -3.23
CA ARG A 75 12.25 -7.93 -2.01
C ARG A 75 11.38 -6.69 -2.20
N PHE A 76 10.63 -6.32 -1.18
CA PHE A 76 9.90 -5.07 -1.15
C PHE A 76 9.68 -4.62 0.30
N SER A 77 9.47 -3.33 0.51
CA SER A 77 9.14 -2.78 1.83
C SER A 77 7.78 -2.07 1.80
N ILE A 78 6.95 -2.33 2.80
CA ILE A 78 5.65 -1.66 2.98
C ILE A 78 5.79 -0.62 4.09
N HIS A 79 5.49 0.63 3.77
CA HIS A 79 5.55 1.77 4.68
C HIS A 79 4.14 2.21 5.04
N VAL A 80 3.78 2.19 6.32
CA VAL A 80 2.51 2.72 6.83
C VAL A 80 2.68 4.22 7.06
N MET A 81 1.95 5.04 6.30
CA MET A 81 2.19 6.48 6.25
C MET A 81 1.71 7.18 7.51
N ALA A 82 2.49 8.14 7.99
CA ALA A 82 2.07 9.06 9.04
C ALA A 82 1.10 10.12 8.49
N GLN A 83 0.27 10.70 9.36
CA GLN A 83 -0.79 11.63 8.99
C GLN A 83 -0.26 12.88 8.28
N ASP A 84 0.94 13.33 8.62
CA ASP A 84 1.65 14.46 8.01
C ASP A 84 2.35 14.11 6.68
N GLN A 85 2.35 12.85 6.27
CA GLN A 85 2.95 12.37 5.01
C GLN A 85 1.94 12.25 3.86
N LEU A 86 0.85 13.04 3.90
CA LEU A 86 -0.16 13.06 2.84
C LEU A 86 0.45 13.36 1.47
N ASP A 87 1.32 14.37 1.38
CA ASP A 87 1.91 14.80 0.12
C ASP A 87 2.79 13.69 -0.48
N LEU A 88 3.52 12.95 0.36
CA LEU A 88 4.34 11.81 -0.06
C LEU A 88 3.48 10.64 -0.58
N ALA A 89 2.37 10.35 0.10
CA ALA A 89 1.42 9.34 -0.36
C ALA A 89 0.77 9.73 -1.71
N ILE A 90 0.41 11.00 -1.90
CA ILE A 90 -0.13 11.50 -3.18
C ILE A 90 0.93 11.46 -4.27
N HIS A 91 2.17 11.81 -3.94
CA HIS A 91 3.30 11.76 -4.87
C HIS A 91 3.47 10.36 -5.44
N PHE A 92 3.63 9.35 -4.59
CA PHE A 92 3.80 7.96 -5.03
C PHE A 92 2.54 7.29 -5.57
N ALA A 93 1.37 7.91 -5.42
CA ALA A 93 0.19 7.51 -6.19
C ALA A 93 0.33 7.93 -7.66
N ARG A 94 0.88 9.12 -7.92
CA ARG A 94 1.01 9.72 -9.26
C ARG A 94 2.26 9.26 -10.00
N SER A 95 3.44 9.40 -9.38
CA SER A 95 4.75 9.08 -9.95
C SER A 95 5.44 8.02 -9.11
N GLY A 96 5.94 6.95 -9.72
CA GLY A 96 6.48 5.81 -8.97
C GLY A 96 8.00 5.79 -8.89
N ASP A 97 8.68 6.44 -9.81
CA ASP A 97 10.13 6.40 -10.05
C ASP A 97 10.82 7.72 -9.68
N ASP A 98 10.05 8.78 -9.43
CA ASP A 98 10.58 10.07 -8.97
C ASP A 98 10.84 10.06 -7.46
N PHE A 99 12.06 9.67 -7.09
CA PHE A 99 12.53 9.71 -5.69
C PHE A 99 13.32 10.98 -5.36
N ALA A 100 13.50 11.90 -6.30
CA ALA A 100 14.28 13.12 -6.09
C ALA A 100 13.75 14.05 -4.97
N PRO A 101 12.43 14.21 -4.75
CA PRO A 101 11.91 15.08 -3.69
C PRO A 101 11.71 14.37 -2.35
N VAL A 102 12.19 13.12 -2.20
CA VAL A 102 11.86 12.25 -1.07
C VAL A 102 13.11 11.95 -0.25
N ASP A 103 13.00 12.05 1.07
CA ASP A 103 14.03 11.56 1.98
C ASP A 103 13.90 10.03 2.11
N TRP A 104 14.89 9.30 1.59
CA TRP A 104 14.94 7.85 1.63
C TRP A 104 16.37 7.32 1.72
N GLN A 105 16.50 6.08 2.16
CA GLN A 105 17.78 5.38 2.28
C GLN A 105 17.67 3.97 1.70
N ALA A 106 18.75 3.46 1.10
CA ALA A 106 18.77 2.08 0.65
C ALA A 106 18.96 1.12 1.85
N ALA A 107 18.16 0.06 1.90
CA ALA A 107 18.40 -1.08 2.77
C ALA A 107 19.67 -1.85 2.40
N GLU A 108 20.07 -2.81 3.23
CA GLU A 108 21.18 -3.74 2.89
C GLU A 108 20.90 -4.54 1.61
N ASP A 109 19.63 -4.86 1.32
CA ASP A 109 19.21 -5.53 0.08
C ASP A 109 18.91 -4.56 -1.08
N GLY A 110 19.14 -3.26 -0.86
CA GLY A 110 18.93 -2.19 -1.83
C GLY A 110 17.49 -1.65 -1.89
N THR A 111 16.53 -2.24 -1.17
CA THR A 111 15.14 -1.77 -1.17
C THR A 111 15.06 -0.35 -0.60
N PRO A 112 14.26 0.57 -1.19
CA PRO A 112 14.14 1.95 -0.69
C PRO A 112 13.37 1.99 0.62
N HIS A 113 13.96 2.57 1.67
CA HIS A 113 13.31 2.85 2.94
C HIS A 113 12.95 4.33 3.05
N LEU A 114 11.67 4.61 3.26
CA LEU A 114 11.16 5.97 3.49
C LEU A 114 11.25 6.33 4.97
N ASP A 115 11.68 7.56 5.26
CA ASP A 115 11.80 8.07 6.63
C ASP A 115 10.45 8.58 7.17
N GLY A 116 10.31 8.68 8.49
CA GLY A 116 9.14 9.31 9.14
C GLY A 116 7.83 8.49 9.14
N VAL A 117 7.84 7.25 8.66
CA VAL A 117 6.64 6.39 8.53
C VAL A 117 6.24 5.72 9.85
N ILE A 118 4.95 5.51 10.12
CA ILE A 118 4.48 4.90 11.38
C ILE A 118 5.05 3.50 11.60
N ALA A 119 5.12 2.71 10.54
CA ALA A 119 5.74 1.41 10.55
C ALA A 119 6.31 1.10 9.16
N ARG A 120 7.36 0.28 9.13
CA ARG A 120 7.89 -0.32 7.91
C ARG A 120 7.99 -1.83 8.08
N PHE A 121 7.62 -2.57 7.04
CA PHE A 121 7.78 -4.02 6.99
C PHE A 121 8.63 -4.40 5.79
N ASP A 122 9.77 -5.03 6.03
CA ASP A 122 10.70 -5.50 5.00
C ASP A 122 10.31 -6.95 4.66
N CYS A 123 10.08 -7.23 3.38
CA CYS A 123 9.45 -8.47 2.93
C CYS A 123 10.28 -9.21 1.89
N ALA A 124 10.32 -10.53 2.02
CA ALA A 124 10.61 -11.42 0.91
C ALA A 124 9.30 -11.76 0.17
N ALA A 125 9.32 -11.79 -1.16
CA ALA A 125 8.19 -12.27 -1.93
C ALA A 125 7.88 -13.73 -1.58
N HIS A 126 6.63 -14.02 -1.25
CA HIS A 126 6.17 -15.35 -0.86
C HIS A 126 5.35 -16.01 -1.97
N SER A 127 4.32 -15.34 -2.46
CA SER A 127 3.51 -15.80 -3.60
C SER A 127 2.76 -14.64 -4.26
N ALA A 128 2.31 -14.85 -5.49
CA ALA A 128 1.45 -13.92 -6.21
C ALA A 128 0.29 -14.68 -6.86
N HIS A 129 -0.93 -14.15 -6.75
CA HIS A 129 -2.15 -14.78 -7.25
C HIS A 129 -2.98 -13.80 -8.08
N HIS A 130 -3.43 -14.24 -9.25
CA HIS A 130 -4.34 -13.45 -10.08
C HIS A 130 -5.70 -13.31 -9.38
N ALA A 131 -6.23 -12.09 -9.30
CA ALA A 131 -7.49 -11.77 -8.66
C ALA A 131 -8.26 -10.70 -9.47
N GLY A 132 -8.67 -11.08 -10.68
CA GLY A 132 -9.43 -10.20 -11.57
C GLY A 132 -8.56 -9.12 -12.21
N ASP A 133 -8.84 -7.86 -11.88
CA ASP A 133 -8.08 -6.69 -12.34
C ASP A 133 -6.88 -6.34 -11.44
N HIS A 134 -6.67 -7.12 -10.37
CA HIS A 134 -5.53 -7.01 -9.47
C HIS A 134 -4.75 -8.33 -9.36
N THR A 135 -3.54 -8.25 -8.83
CA THR A 135 -2.77 -9.40 -8.34
C THR A 135 -2.66 -9.30 -6.84
N ILE A 136 -2.92 -10.39 -6.10
CA ILE A 136 -2.66 -10.46 -4.66
C ILE A 136 -1.20 -10.87 -4.49
N ILE A 137 -0.39 -10.00 -3.88
CA ILE A 137 1.00 -10.30 -3.53
C ILE A 137 1.06 -10.62 -2.04
N LEU A 138 1.56 -11.80 -1.69
CA LEU A 138 1.92 -12.18 -0.32
C LEU A 138 3.40 -11.92 -0.10
N GLY A 139 3.72 -11.25 1.01
CA GLY A 139 5.07 -11.05 1.50
C GLY A 139 5.28 -11.75 2.84
N GLN A 140 6.42 -12.43 2.97
CA GLN A 140 6.90 -12.90 4.27
C GLN A 140 7.76 -11.80 4.89
N VAL A 141 7.38 -11.35 6.08
CA VAL A 141 8.09 -10.29 6.80
C VAL A 141 9.42 -10.84 7.32
N THR A 142 10.51 -10.18 6.95
CA THR A 142 11.88 -10.49 7.39
C THR A 142 12.42 -9.48 8.40
N GLY A 143 11.80 -8.31 8.50
CA GLY A 143 12.13 -7.27 9.47
C GLY A 143 11.02 -6.24 9.55
N PHE A 144 10.95 -5.49 10.66
CA PHE A 144 10.02 -4.39 10.79
C PHE A 144 10.55 -3.29 11.71
N THR A 145 10.04 -2.08 11.52
CA THR A 145 10.21 -0.95 12.44
C THR A 145 8.87 -0.34 12.77
N ARG A 146 8.79 0.35 13.91
CA ARG A 146 7.61 1.11 14.32
C ARG A 146 8.05 2.35 15.10
N GLN A 147 7.32 3.43 14.91
CA GLN A 147 7.41 4.62 15.74
C GLN A 147 6.03 5.09 16.22
N ALA A 148 6.03 5.99 17.20
CA ALA A 148 4.82 6.64 17.68
C ALA A 148 4.33 7.69 16.68
N GLY A 149 3.02 7.93 16.63
CA GLY A 149 2.43 8.92 15.74
C GLY A 149 1.01 8.52 15.32
N LYS A 150 0.34 9.41 14.58
CA LYS A 150 -0.97 9.13 13.98
C LYS A 150 -0.78 8.69 12.54
N GLY A 151 -1.45 7.61 12.15
CA GLY A 151 -1.44 7.14 10.76
C GLY A 151 -2.35 7.96 9.86
N LEU A 152 -1.98 8.07 8.58
CA LEU A 152 -2.83 8.61 7.53
C LEU A 152 -3.97 7.62 7.24
N VAL A 153 -5.20 8.13 7.27
CA VAL A 153 -6.41 7.35 7.01
C VAL A 153 -7.00 7.76 5.66
N PHE A 154 -7.49 6.78 4.91
CA PHE A 154 -8.26 6.97 3.69
C PHE A 154 -9.64 6.35 3.81
N LYS A 155 -10.69 7.14 3.54
CA LYS A 155 -12.09 6.71 3.55
C LYS A 155 -12.89 7.53 2.54
N GLN A 156 -13.70 6.86 1.72
CA GLN A 156 -14.59 7.50 0.74
C GLN A 156 -13.93 8.57 -0.15
N GLY A 157 -12.68 8.32 -0.59
CA GLY A 157 -11.94 9.26 -1.44
C GLY A 157 -11.31 10.44 -0.69
N LEU A 158 -11.42 10.47 0.64
CA LEU A 158 -10.90 11.54 1.48
C LEU A 158 -9.75 11.03 2.36
N TYR A 159 -8.76 11.91 2.55
CA TYR A 159 -7.67 11.69 3.49
C TYR A 159 -8.00 12.35 4.83
N GLY A 160 -7.53 11.73 5.92
CA GLY A 160 -7.71 12.25 7.27
C GLY A 160 -6.78 11.58 8.28
N GLY A 161 -7.06 11.83 9.56
CA GLY A 161 -6.34 11.22 10.68
C GLY A 161 -7.27 10.39 11.55
N PHE A 162 -6.68 9.54 12.39
CA PHE A 162 -7.41 8.84 13.42
C PHE A 162 -7.69 9.76 14.62
N LEU A 163 -8.94 9.76 15.10
CA LEU A 163 -9.34 10.40 16.34
C LEU A 163 -9.55 9.30 17.38
N GLU A 164 -8.71 9.28 18.40
CA GLU A 164 -8.86 8.39 19.54
C GLU A 164 -10.13 8.78 20.31
N GLN A 165 -10.98 7.79 20.61
CA GLN A 165 -12.05 7.96 21.57
C GLN A 165 -11.49 7.72 22.97
N SER A 166 -11.65 8.72 23.84
CA SER A 166 -11.33 8.67 25.27
C SER A 166 -12.30 7.79 26.05
#